data_AF-A0A5K0WQY7-F1
#
_entry.id   AF-A0A5K0WQY7-F1
#
_cell.length_a   1.000
_cell.length_b   1.000
_cell.length_c   1.000
_cell.angle_alpha   90.00
_cell.angle_beta   90.00
_cell.angle_gamma   90.00
#
_symmetry.space_group_name_H-M   'P 1'
#
loop_
_entity.id
_entity.type
_entity.pdbx_description
1 polymer ?
#
loop_
_entity_poly.entity_id
_entity_poly.type
_entity_poly.pdbx_seq_one_letter_code
_entity_poly.pdbx_strand_id
1 'polypeptide(L)' 'LGKTLQSITLLYTLLRQGFDGKPLAKRVMIITPTSLVSNWESEIKKWLDKRVQVIALCEATRADVVVGIDNYLAPCSHYE' A
#
# COMPACT_ATOMS: atom_id res chain seq x y z
N LEU A 1 -6.22 -0.07 21.13
CA LEU A 1 -6.57 -1.27 20.33
C LEU A 1 -5.76 -1.47 19.03
N GLY A 2 -4.84 -0.58 18.61
CA GLY A 2 -3.89 -0.92 17.54
C GLY A 2 -4.50 -1.22 16.14
N LYS A 3 -5.65 -0.62 15.82
CA LYS A 3 -6.42 -0.89 14.59
C LYS A 3 -5.61 -0.71 13.29
N THR A 4 -4.75 0.30 13.25
CA THR A 4 -3.87 0.57 12.10
C THR A 4 -2.93 -0.60 11.86
N LEU A 5 -2.23 -1.07 12.91
CA LEU A 5 -1.32 -2.21 12.80
C LEU A 5 -2.07 -3.47 12.38
N GLN A 6 -3.24 -3.74 12.97
CA GLN A 6 -4.07 -4.89 12.56
C GLN A 6 -4.42 -4.85 11.07
N SER A 7 -4.75 -3.67 10.54
CA SER A 7 -5.05 -3.47 9.12
C SER A 7 -3.80 -3.65 8.23
N ILE A 8 -2.65 -3.12 8.67
CA ILE A 8 -1.35 -3.29 7.98
C ILE A 8 -0.95 -4.77 7.95
N THR A 9 -1.15 -5.50 9.06
CA THR A 9 -0.89 -6.94 9.13
C THR A 9 -1.75 -7.69 8.12
N LEU A 10 -3.06 -7.43 8.07
CA LEU A 10 -3.95 -8.05 7.10
C LEU A 10 -3.49 -7.75 5.66
N LEU A 11 -3.23 -6.48 5.34
CA LEU A 11 -2.75 -6.07 4.02
C LEU A 11 -1.48 -6.84 3.62
N TYR A 12 -0.49 -6.91 4.52
CA TYR A 12 0.77 -7.60 4.25
C TYR A 12 0.57 -9.11 4.06
N THR A 13 -0.29 -9.74 4.86
CA THR A 13 -0.65 -11.14 4.68
C THR A 13 -1.25 -11.38 3.31
N LEU A 14 -2.20 -10.57 2.86
CA LEU A 14 -2.82 -10.71 1.53
C LEU A 14 -1.83 -10.52 0.38
N LEU A 15 -0.84 -9.64 0.54
CA LEU A 15 0.21 -9.40 -0.46
C LEU A 15 1.28 -10.50 -0.53
N ARG A 16 1.37 -11.38 0.48
CA ARG A 16 2.44 -12.38 0.60
C ARG A 16 1.93 -13.81 0.61
N GLN A 17 0.70 -14.02 1.05
CA GLN A 17 0.15 -15.32 1.38
C GLN A 17 -1.25 -15.45 0.78
N GLY A 18 -1.58 -16.70 0.47
CA GLY A 18 -2.88 -17.14 0.00
C GLY A 18 -2.97 -18.65 0.12
N PHE A 19 -4.15 -19.21 -0.11
CA PHE A 19 -4.42 -20.62 0.18
C PHE A 19 -3.65 -21.60 -0.70
N ASP A 20 -3.22 -21.17 -1.88
CA ASP A 20 -2.46 -21.94 -2.87
C ASP A 20 -0.96 -21.63 -2.86
N GLY A 21 -0.47 -20.94 -1.82
CA GLY A 21 0.92 -20.48 -1.74
C GLY A 21 1.23 -19.27 -2.61
N LYS A 22 0.23 -18.66 -3.26
CA LYS A 22 0.38 -17.40 -4.02
C LYS A 22 -0.28 -16.25 -3.28
N PRO A 23 0.18 -15.01 -3.46
CA PRO A 23 -0.47 -13.83 -2.88
C PRO A 23 -1.94 -13.70 -3.28
N LEU A 24 -2.82 -13.51 -2.30
CA LEU A 24 -4.26 -13.32 -2.53
C LEU A 24 -4.57 -11.98 -3.22
N ALA A 25 -3.73 -10.97 -3.00
CA ALA A 25 -3.81 -9.68 -3.66
C ALA A 25 -2.45 -9.30 -4.26
N LYS A 26 -2.47 -8.67 -5.44
CA LYS A 26 -1.25 -8.14 -6.08
C LYS A 26 -0.96 -6.69 -5.69
N ARG A 27 -2.00 -5.94 -5.34
CA ARG A 27 -1.96 -4.52 -4.97
C ARG A 27 -3.08 -4.24 -3.98
N VAL A 28 -2.89 -3.26 -3.10
CA VAL A 28 -3.89 -2.85 -2.10
C VAL A 28 -3.97 -1.32 -2.06
N MET A 29 -5.18 -0.80 -1.89
CA MET A 29 -5.46 0.63 -1.77
C MET A 29 -6.12 0.91 -0.42
N ILE A 30 -5.64 1.93 0.29
CA ILE A 30 -6.23 2.42 1.53
C ILE A 30 -6.91 3.74 1.23
N ILE A 31 -8.23 3.79 1.42
CA ILE A 31 -9.02 5.03 1.28
C ILE A 31 -9.20 5.62 2.67
N THR A 32 -8.75 6.86 2.86
CA THR A 32 -8.76 7.54 4.15
C THR A 32 -8.88 9.04 3.95
N PRO A 33 -9.40 9.81 4.93
CA PRO A 33 -9.35 11.27 4.87
C PRO A 33 -7.93 11.79 4.63
N THR A 34 -7.79 12.88 3.88
CA THR A 34 -6.48 13.45 3.50
C THR A 34 -5.57 13.69 4.70
N SER A 35 -6.14 14.13 5.84
CA SER A 35 -5.42 14.38 7.09
C SER A 35 -4.76 13.15 7.71
N LEU A 36 -5.13 11.93 7.28
CA LEU A 36 -4.58 10.68 7.80
C LEU A 36 -3.57 10.02 6.84
N VAL A 37 -3.42 10.52 5.61
CA VAL A 37 -2.57 9.88 4.58
C VAL A 37 -1.11 9.78 5.06
N SER A 38 -0.52 10.88 5.52
CA SER A 38 0.87 10.89 6.02
C SER A 38 1.07 10.02 7.26
N ASN A 39 0.04 9.88 8.10
CA ASN A 39 0.08 8.99 9.27
C ASN A 39 0.09 7.52 8.83
N TRP A 40 -0.75 7.14 7.87
CA TRP A 40 -0.75 5.80 7.30
C TRP A 40 0.57 5.47 6.60
N GLU A 41 1.11 6.40 5.82
CA GLU A 41 2.41 6.21 5.17
C GLU A 41 3.51 5.96 6.21
N SER A 42 3.53 6.74 7.29
CA SER A 42 4.51 6.61 8.38
C SER A 42 4.40 5.28 9.12
N GLU A 43 3.17 4.84 9.44
CA GLU A 43 2.93 3.55 10.08
C GLU A 43 3.32 2.38 9.17
N ILE A 44 3.00 2.44 7.87
CA ILE A 44 3.40 1.38 6.93
C ILE A 44 4.92 1.31 6.81
N LYS A 45 5.61 2.44 6.65
CA LYS A 45 7.08 2.49 6.62
C LYS A 45 7.69 1.97 7.93
N LYS A 46 7.12 2.32 9.08
CA LYS A 46 7.58 1.86 10.39
C LYS A 46 7.51 0.33 10.54
N TRP A 47 6.41 -0.29 10.11
CA TRP A 47 6.17 -1.72 10.34
C TRP A 47 6.65 -2.64 9.22
N LEU A 48 6.60 -2.16 7.97
CA LEU A 48 6.93 -2.95 6.79
C LEU A 48 8.22 -2.51 6.08
N ASP A 49 8.79 -1.36 6.46
CA ASP A 49 10.03 -0.82 5.89
C ASP A 49 10.03 -0.90 4.34
N LYS A 50 11.04 -1.52 3.73
CA LYS A 50 11.16 -1.66 2.27
C LYS A 50 10.46 -2.91 1.70
N ARG A 51 9.66 -3.62 2.50
CA ARG A 51 9.00 -4.87 2.04
C ARG A 51 7.82 -4.63 1.12
N VAL A 52 7.27 -3.40 1.12
CA VAL A 52 6.18 -2.96 0.26
C VAL A 52 6.48 -1.56 -0.26
N GLN A 53 6.14 -1.30 -1.53
CA GLN A 53 6.19 0.04 -2.09
C GLN A 53 4.90 0.78 -1.74
N VAL A 54 5.03 1.99 -1.20
CA VAL A 54 3.90 2.85 -0.82
C VAL A 54 3.86 4.06 -1.73
N ILE A 55 2.67 4.39 -2.22
CA ILE A 55 2.39 5.61 -2.97
C ILE A 55 1.35 6.40 -2.15
N ALA A 56 1.77 7.52 -1.57
CA ALA A 56 0.89 8.40 -0.80
C ALA A 56 0.41 9.55 -1.71
N LEU A 57 -0.91 9.68 -1.86
CA LEU A 57 -1.54 10.75 -2.64
C LEU A 57 -2.30 11.67 -1.70
N CYS A 58 -1.66 12.73 -1.23
CA CYS A 58 -2.28 13.82 -0.47
C CYS A 58 -1.70 15.15 -0.92
N GLU A 59 -2.54 16.20 -0.97
CA GLU A 59 -2.14 17.57 -1.34
C GLU A 59 -1.35 17.65 -2.67
N ALA A 60 -1.65 16.72 -3.59
CA ALA A 60 -0.94 16.52 -4.84
C ALA A 60 -1.62 17.29 -5.99
N THR A 61 -0.83 17.78 -6.95
CA THR A 61 -1.42 18.35 -8.16
C THR A 61 -2.10 17.26 -8.99
N ARG A 62 -2.98 17.64 -9.92
CA ARG A 62 -3.61 16.66 -10.84
C ARG A 62 -2.57 15.83 -11.58
N ALA A 63 -1.44 16.42 -11.97
CA ALA A 63 -0.36 15.72 -12.66
C ALA A 63 0.26 14.66 -11.76
N ASP A 64 0.58 15.00 -10.52
CA ASP A 64 1.17 14.08 -9.54
C ASP A 64 0.23 12.91 -9.23
N VAL A 65 -1.08 13.17 -9.14
CA VAL A 65 -2.10 12.13 -8.92
C VAL A 65 -2.14 11.15 -10.10
N VAL A 66 -2.13 11.64 -11.33
CA VAL A 66 -2.12 10.79 -12.53
C VAL A 66 -0.87 9.93 -12.56
N VAL A 67 0.31 10.52 -12.35
CA VAL A 67 1.58 9.78 -12.29
C VAL A 67 1.57 8.72 -11.18
N GLY A 68 1.04 9.05 -10.01
CA GLY A 68 0.91 8.08 -8.91
C GLY A 68 -0.01 6.91 -9.24
N ILE A 69 -1.13 7.17 -9.93
CA ILE A 69 -2.05 6.13 -10.41
C ILE A 69 -1.36 5.28 -11.49
N ASP A 70 -0.69 5.90 -12.45
CA ASP A 70 0.02 5.17 -13.51
C ASP A 70 1.11 4.27 -12.93
N ASN A 71 1.90 4.76 -11.98
CA ASN A 71 2.87 3.96 -11.23
C ASN A 71 2.19 2.82 -10.45
N TYR A 72 1.02 3.08 -9.86
CA TYR A 72 0.24 2.04 -9.19
C TYR A 72 -0.36 1.01 -10.15
N LEU A 73 -0.57 1.32 -11.43
CA LEU A 73 -1.12 0.40 -12.42
C LEU A 73 -0.03 -0.31 -13.24
N ALA A 74 1.16 0.28 -13.35
CA ALA A 74 2.29 -0.26 -14.09
C ALA A 74 2.59 -1.71 -13.67
N PRO A 75 2.83 -2.64 -14.61
CA PRO A 75 3.07 -4.03 -14.29
C PRO A 75 4.31 -4.18 -13.38
N CYS A 76 4.11 -4.64 -12.15
CA CYS A 76 5.23 -5.00 -11.27
C CYS A 76 5.85 -6.31 -11.76
N SER A 77 7.11 -6.26 -12.18
CA SER A 77 7.91 -7.40 -12.65
C SER A 77 8.25 -8.45 -11.58
N HIS A 78 7.80 -8.30 -10.33
CA HIS A 78 8.24 -9.15 -9.22
C HIS A 78 7.36 -10.40 -9.04
N TYR A 79 7.38 -11.27 -10.04
CA TYR A 79 7.08 -12.70 -9.91
C TYR A 79 7.88 -13.47 -10.98
N GLU A 80 9.21 -13.42 -10.87
CA GLU A 80 10.12 -14.49 -11.34
C GLU A 80 10.89 -15.00 -10.12
#